data_AF-A0A7C8B9N9-F1
#
_entry.id   AF-A0A7C8B9N9-F1
#
_cell.length_a   1.000
_cell.length_b   1.000
_cell.length_c   1.000
_cell.angle_alpha   90.00
_cell.angle_beta   90.00
_cell.angle_gamma   90.00
#
_symmetry.space_group_name_H-M   'P 1'
#
loop_
_entity.id
_entity.type
_entity.pdbx_description
1 polymer ?
#
loop_
_entity_poly.entity_id
_entity_poly.type
_entity_poly.pdbx_seq_one_letter_code
_entity_poly.pdbx_strand_id
1 'polypeptide(L)' 'MDCNLVSHIKASFYGSSVQVIIRNGKMWLGTWQGIYFCEFDGPRQRKVQLAFTS' A
#
# COMPACT_ATOMS: atom_id res chain seq x y z
N MET A 1 23.57 14.19 -1.42
CA MET A 1 22.18 14.20 -0.92
C MET A 1 21.51 13.02 -1.58
N ASP A 2 21.45 11.92 -0.84
CA ASP A 2 21.37 10.60 -1.44
C ASP A 2 19.91 10.24 -1.73
N CYS A 3 19.66 9.79 -2.96
CA CYS A 3 18.35 9.47 -3.51
C CYS A 3 17.54 8.49 -2.63
N ASN A 4 18.22 7.71 -1.78
CA ASN A 4 17.62 6.77 -0.84
C ASN A 4 16.86 7.45 0.30
N LEU A 5 17.28 8.62 0.77
CA LEU A 5 16.57 9.30 1.87
C LEU A 5 15.16 9.74 1.42
N VAL A 6 15.03 10.16 0.16
CA VAL A 6 13.76 10.58 -0.44
C VAL A 6 12.80 9.40 -0.59
N SER A 7 13.29 8.21 -0.94
CA SER A 7 12.45 7.01 -1.05
C SER A 7 12.02 6.49 0.33
N HIS A 8 12.92 6.50 1.32
CA HIS A 8 12.59 6.13 2.70
C HIS A 8 11.56 7.08 3.33
N ILE A 9 11.69 8.39 3.13
CA ILE A 9 10.71 9.38 3.64
C ILE A 9 9.34 9.20 2.97
N LYS A 10 9.30 8.97 1.65
CA LYS A 10 8.04 8.74 0.92
C LYS A 10 7.33 7.47 1.42
N ALA A 11 8.06 6.36 1.58
CA ALA A 11 7.48 5.12 2.10
C ALA A 11 6.90 5.27 3.52
N SER A 12 7.57 6.04 4.38
CA SER A 12 7.04 6.37 5.72
C SER A 12 5.78 7.24 5.67
N PHE A 13 5.66 8.13 4.68
CA PHE A 13 4.51 9.05 4.56
C PHE A 13 3.25 8.37 4.01
N TYR A 14 3.39 7.40 3.10
CA TYR A 14 2.25 6.67 2.52
C TYR A 14 1.85 5.42 3.32
N GLY A 15 2.72 4.94 4.22
CA GLY A 15 2.51 3.69 4.96
C GLY A 15 2.70 2.45 4.06
N SER A 16 3.32 1.41 4.60
CA SER A 16 3.53 0.15 3.87
C SER A 16 2.32 -0.78 3.89
N SER A 17 1.25 -0.41 4.61
CA SER A 17 0.02 -1.17 4.73
C SER A 17 -1.18 -0.22 4.76
N VAL A 18 -2.30 -0.70 4.25
CA VAL A 18 -3.60 -0.03 4.32
C VAL A 18 -4.61 -0.99 4.93
N GLN A 19 -5.39 -0.52 5.89
CA GLN A 19 -6.49 -1.29 6.43
C GLN A 19 -7.75 -0.99 5.62
N VAL A 20 -8.42 -2.04 5.15
CA VAL A 20 -9.65 -1.93 4.35
C VAL A 20 -10.73 -2.80 4.98
N ILE A 21 -11.90 -2.21 5.18
CA ILE A 21 -13.05 -2.91 5.73
C ILE A 21 -13.67 -3.78 4.64
N ILE A 22 -13.97 -5.03 4.95
CA ILE A 22 -14.72 -5.92 4.05
C ILE A 22 -16.15 -6.06 4.59
N ARG A 23 -17.14 -5.72 3.76
CA ARG A 23 -18.57 -5.83 4.10
C ARG A 23 -19.28 -6.64 3.03
N ASN A 24 -20.00 -7.69 3.44
CA ASN A 24 -20.75 -8.59 2.54
C ASN A 24 -19.88 -9.16 1.40
N GLY A 25 -18.63 -9.54 1.71
CA GLY A 25 -17.69 -10.11 0.73
C GLY A 25 -17.11 -9.10 -0.27
N LYS A 26 -17.35 -7.79 -0.08
CA LYS A 26 -16.79 -6.72 -0.93
C LYS A 26 -15.95 -5.76 -0.09
N MET A 27 -14.85 -5.28 -0.66
CA MET A 27 -14.09 -4.18 -0.06
C MET A 27 -15.00 -2.95 0.01
N TRP A 28 -15.16 -2.40 1.21
CA TRP A 28 -16.01 -1.24 1.45
C TRP A 28 -15.20 0.03 1.16
N LEU A 29 -15.10 0.35 -0.12
CA LEU A 29 -14.44 1.53 -0.65
C LEU A 29 -15.48 2.57 -1.05
N GLY A 30 -15.18 3.85 -0.84
CA GLY A 30 -15.95 4.95 -1.41
C GLY A 30 -15.82 5.00 -2.94
N THR A 31 -16.71 5.74 -3.60
CA THR A 31 -16.79 5.85 -5.07
C THR A 31 -15.45 6.20 -5.75
N TRP A 32 -14.58 6.92 -5.05
CA TRP A 32 -13.28 7.37 -5.57
C TRP A 32 -12.08 6.75 -4.85
N GLN A 33 -12.30 5.77 -3.96
CA GLN A 33 -11.21 5.08 -3.26
C GLN A 33 -10.76 3.86 -4.05
N GLY A 34 -9.46 3.77 -4.31
CA GLY A 34 -8.81 2.63 -4.95
C GLY A 34 -7.56 2.22 -4.20
N ILE A 35 -7.25 0.93 -4.20
CA ILE A 35 -6.02 0.38 -3.64
C ILE A 35 -5.00 0.26 -4.78
N TYR A 36 -3.87 0.93 -4.65
CA TYR A 36 -2.81 0.92 -5.64
C TYR A 36 -1.53 0.32 -5.05
N PHE A 37 -0.89 -0.53 -5.83
CA PHE A 37 0.46 -1.00 -5.52
C PHE A 37 1.46 -0.07 -6.22
N CYS A 38 2.19 0.72 -5.43
CA CYS A 38 3.17 1.68 -5.95
C CYS A 38 4.59 1.18 -5.66
N GLU A 39 5.24 0.58 -6.66
CA GLU A 39 6.65 0.20 -6.60
C GLU A 39 7.51 1.36 -7.10
N PHE A 40 8.40 1.89 -6.25
CA PHE A 40 9.21 3.07 -6.56
C PHE A 40 10.69 2.75 -6.84
N ASP A 41 11.09 1.47 -6.86
CA ASP A 41 12.48 1.02 -7.05
C ASP A 41 12.55 -0.26 -7.91
N GLY A 42 12.09 -0.14 -9.15
CA GLY A 42 12.00 -1.27 -10.10
C GLY A 42 13.30 -1.56 -10.87
N PRO A 43 13.41 -2.74 -11.54
CA PRO A 43 12.44 -3.85 -11.58
C PRO A 43 12.78 -4.93 -10.55
N ARG A 44 11.96 -5.06 -9.51
CA ARG A 44 12.08 -6.10 -8.48
C ARG A 44 10.74 -6.79 -8.28
N GLN A 45 10.76 -8.10 -8.04
CA GLN A 45 9.56 -8.82 -7.63
C GLN A 45 9.27 -8.54 -6.16
N ARG A 46 8.10 -7.95 -5.88
CA ARG A 46 7.62 -7.72 -4.51
C ARG A 46 6.42 -8.59 -4.21
N LYS A 47 6.31 -9.00 -2.95
CA LYS A 47 5.17 -9.74 -2.42
C LYS A 47 4.32 -8.78 -1.59
N VAL A 48 3.02 -8.78 -1.83
CA VAL A 48 2.03 -8.08 -0.98
C VAL A 48 1.44 -9.12 -0.02
N GLN A 49 1.42 -8.80 1.27
CA GLN A 49 0.82 -9.66 2.29
C GLN A 49 -0.58 -9.17 2.64
N LEU A 50 -1.51 -10.11 2.82
CA LEU A 50 -2.86 -9.86 3.28
C LEU A 50 -3.03 -10.52 4.66
N ALA A 51 -3.45 -9.75 5.65
CA ALA A 51 -3.79 -10.24 6.97
C ALA A 51 -5.25 -9.90 7.26
N PHE A 52 -6.01 -10.91 7.69
CA PHE A 52 -7.41 -10.76 8.09
C PHE A 52 -7.46 -10.84 9.61
N THR A 53 -8.01 -9.81 10.25
CA THR A 53 -8.30 -9.85 11.68
C THR A 53 -9.80 -9.98 11.86
N SER A 54 -10.22 -10.90 12.72
CA SER A 54 -11.60 -11.05 13.18
C SER A 54 -11.93 -10.07 14.27
#